data_AF-A0A8J6NIY0-F1
#
_entry.id   AF-A0A8J6NIY0-F1
#
_cell.length_a   1.000
_cell.length_b   1.000
_cell.length_c   1.000
_cell.angle_alpha   90.00
_cell.angle_beta   90.00
_cell.angle_gamma   90.00
#
_symmetry.space_group_name_H-M   'P 1'
#
loop_
_entity.id
_entity.type
_entity.pdbx_description
1 polymer ?
#
loop_
_entity_poly.entity_id
_entity_poly.type
_entity_poly.pdbx_seq_one_letter_code
_entity_poly.pdbx_strand_id
1 'polypeptide(L)'
;MSTSTIGGINLLPTHEKREIYRSIIPDELLERYELNPYLSDIQGRSLLNLKARPGSSSVEISLYHEYGFRDPILYGHLADTMNGQIHILLYILNDPASPRFDVDVMPDGEPTRFGTSRRNLEAER
;
A
#
# COMPACT_ATOMS: atom_id res chain seq x y z
N MET A 1 -3.99 -15.68 -20.68
CA MET A 1 -3.29 -14.57 -21.39
C MET A 1 -2.20 -14.08 -20.45
N SER A 2 -0.94 -13.99 -20.87
CA SER A 2 0.11 -13.42 -20.01
C SER A 2 0.07 -11.89 -20.13
N THR A 3 -0.64 -11.22 -19.24
CA THR A 3 -0.46 -9.79 -19.00
C THR A 3 0.94 -9.61 -18.40
N SER A 4 1.88 -9.09 -19.19
CA SER A 4 3.28 -8.92 -18.78
C SER A 4 3.60 -7.53 -18.20
N THR A 5 2.61 -6.62 -18.17
CA THR A 5 2.77 -5.23 -17.71
C THR A 5 1.73 -4.88 -16.64
N ILE A 6 2.05 -3.91 -15.79
CA ILE A 6 1.13 -3.33 -14.81
C ILE A 6 -0.09 -2.75 -15.51
N GLY A 7 0.09 -2.06 -16.63
CA GLY A 7 -1.00 -1.58 -17.48
C GLY A 7 -1.96 -2.69 -17.91
N GLY A 8 -1.42 -3.84 -18.31
CA GLY A 8 -2.20 -5.03 -18.66
C GLY A 8 -2.94 -5.61 -17.46
N ILE A 9 -2.26 -5.81 -16.33
CA ILE A 9 -2.87 -6.31 -15.08
C ILE A 9 -3.99 -5.36 -14.62
N ASN A 10 -3.79 -4.05 -14.78
CA ASN A 10 -4.75 -3.03 -14.41
C ASN A 10 -6.03 -3.04 -15.26
N LEU A 11 -6.05 -3.69 -16.42
CA LEU A 11 -7.26 -3.89 -17.22
C LEU A 11 -8.07 -5.12 -16.80
N LEU A 12 -7.51 -6.02 -15.99
CA LEU A 12 -8.19 -7.23 -15.58
C LEU A 12 -9.36 -6.94 -14.63
N PRO A 13 -10.36 -7.86 -14.57
CA PRO A 13 -11.39 -7.84 -13.55
C PRO A 13 -10.80 -7.74 -12.13
N THR A 14 -11.52 -7.09 -11.22
CA THR A 14 -11.03 -6.79 -9.86
C THR A 14 -10.49 -8.01 -9.13
N HIS A 15 -11.14 -9.17 -9.24
CA HIS A 15 -10.70 -10.40 -8.57
C HIS A 15 -9.36 -10.91 -9.12
N GLU A 16 -9.22 -11.00 -10.44
CA GLU A 16 -7.98 -11.46 -11.09
C GLU A 16 -6.81 -10.51 -10.81
N LYS A 17 -7.06 -9.20 -10.94
CA LYS A 17 -6.10 -8.15 -10.61
C LYS A 17 -5.64 -8.25 -9.15
N ARG A 18 -6.59 -8.45 -8.23
CA ARG A 18 -6.29 -8.57 -6.80
C ARG A 18 -5.42 -9.78 -6.52
N GLU A 19 -5.70 -10.93 -7.13
CA GLU A 19 -4.90 -12.14 -6.91
C GLU A 19 -3.45 -11.96 -7.38
N ILE A 20 -3.26 -11.33 -8.55
CA ILE A 20 -1.92 -11.02 -9.08
C ILE A 20 -1.17 -10.05 -8.17
N TYR A 21 -1.80 -8.97 -7.71
CA TYR A 21 -1.12 -8.05 -6.80
C TYR A 21 -1.00 -8.59 -5.37
N ARG A 22 -1.78 -9.58 -4.98
CA ARG A 22 -1.63 -10.27 -3.71
C ARG A 22 -0.38 -11.16 -3.71
N SER A 23 -0.02 -11.77 -4.84
CA SER A 23 1.16 -12.65 -4.93
C SER A 23 2.51 -11.94 -4.79
N ILE A 24 2.53 -10.60 -4.84
CA ILE A 24 3.77 -9.82 -4.64
C ILE A 24 3.98 -9.43 -3.17
N ILE A 25 2.97 -9.67 -2.32
CA ILE A 25 3.06 -9.40 -0.89
C ILE A 25 3.90 -10.52 -0.25
N PRO A 26 4.94 -10.19 0.53
CA PRO A 26 5.76 -11.20 1.20
C PRO A 26 4.93 -12.06 2.16
N ASP A 27 5.09 -13.37 2.09
CA ASP A 27 4.39 -14.32 2.97
C ASP A 27 4.79 -14.11 4.44
N GLU A 28 5.99 -13.62 4.71
CA GLU A 28 6.46 -13.29 6.07
C GLU A 28 5.59 -12.22 6.74
N LEU A 29 4.96 -11.32 5.97
CA LEU A 29 4.00 -10.36 6.53
C LEU A 29 2.69 -11.04 6.92
N LEU A 30 2.25 -12.03 6.14
CA LEU A 30 1.04 -12.79 6.46
C LEU A 30 1.25 -13.60 7.73
N GLU A 31 2.41 -14.24 7.87
CA GLU A 31 2.77 -15.00 9.08
C GLU A 31 2.92 -14.09 10.30
N ARG A 32 3.71 -13.01 10.18
CA ARG A 32 4.00 -12.11 11.32
C ARG A 32 2.76 -11.43 11.90
N TYR A 33 1.79 -11.09 11.05
CA TYR A 33 0.57 -10.38 11.46
C TYR A 33 -0.67 -11.27 11.42
N GLU A 34 -0.50 -12.60 11.32
CA GLU A 34 -1.59 -13.59 11.31
C GLU A 34 -2.70 -13.28 10.28
N LEU A 35 -2.31 -12.77 9.10
CA LEU A 35 -3.24 -12.39 8.06
C LEU A 35 -3.68 -13.63 7.27
N ASN A 36 -4.98 -13.73 7.03
CA ASN A 36 -5.48 -14.78 6.14
C ASN A 36 -5.14 -14.49 4.67
N PRO A 37 -5.14 -15.52 3.81
CA PRO A 37 -4.85 -15.38 2.38
C PRO A 37 -5.73 -14.39 1.61
N TYR A 38 -6.94 -14.11 2.11
CA TYR A 38 -7.88 -13.19 1.46
C TYR A 38 -7.62 -11.73 1.80
N LEU A 39 -6.74 -11.46 2.78
CA LEU A 39 -6.37 -10.13 3.26
C LEU A 39 -7.61 -9.30 3.58
N SER A 40 -8.50 -9.89 4.38
CA SER A 40 -9.73 -9.28 4.89
C SER A 40 -9.88 -9.61 6.37
N ASP A 41 -10.51 -8.75 7.15
CA ASP A 41 -10.80 -9.07 8.54
C ASP A 41 -11.99 -10.03 8.70
N ILE A 42 -12.34 -10.34 9.95
CA ILE A 42 -13.45 -11.25 10.31
C ILE A 42 -14.83 -10.74 9.85
N GLN A 43 -14.96 -9.45 9.53
CA GLN A 43 -16.20 -8.84 9.03
C GLN A 43 -16.21 -8.77 7.50
N GLY A 44 -15.18 -9.31 6.84
CA GLY A 44 -15.01 -9.28 5.38
C GLY A 44 -14.51 -7.92 4.85
N ARG A 45 -14.03 -7.03 5.72
CA ARG A 45 -13.50 -5.73 5.29
C ARG A 45 -12.07 -5.93 4.78
N SER A 46 -11.78 -5.40 3.58
CA SER A 46 -10.46 -5.60 2.95
C SER A 46 -9.36 -4.89 3.74
N LEU A 47 -8.28 -5.61 4.00
CA LEU A 47 -7.01 -5.10 4.53
C LEU A 47 -6.02 -4.72 3.43
N LEU A 48 -6.30 -5.11 2.18
CA LEU A 48 -5.54 -4.74 0.99
C LEU A 48 -6.28 -3.66 0.20
N ASN A 49 -5.63 -2.52 -0.01
CA ASN A 49 -6.09 -1.44 -0.87
C ASN A 49 -5.22 -1.36 -2.13
N LEU A 50 -5.86 -1.20 -3.29
CA LEU A 50 -5.21 -1.12 -4.60
C LEU A 50 -5.68 0.14 -5.34
N LYS A 51 -4.78 1.09 -5.57
CA LYS A 51 -5.01 2.19 -6.51
C LYS A 51 -4.49 1.79 -7.88
N ALA A 52 -5.36 1.13 -8.64
CA ALA A 52 -5.02 0.45 -9.89
C ALA A 52 -6.01 0.82 -11.00
N ARG A 53 -6.00 2.09 -11.43
CA ARG A 53 -6.93 2.60 -12.45
C ARG A 53 -6.80 1.79 -13.76
N PRO A 54 -7.90 1.44 -14.44
CA PRO A 54 -7.84 0.67 -15.69
C PRO A 54 -6.86 1.25 -16.71
N GLY A 55 -5.93 0.42 -17.20
CA GLY A 55 -4.91 0.81 -18.18
C GLY A 55 -3.77 1.69 -17.64
N SER A 56 -3.80 2.09 -16.37
CA SER A 56 -2.69 2.83 -15.74
C SER A 56 -1.42 1.99 -15.76
N SER A 57 -0.29 2.58 -16.14
CA SER A 57 1.02 1.91 -16.08
C SER A 57 1.60 1.87 -14.67
N SER A 58 0.89 2.38 -13.65
CA SER A 58 1.30 2.27 -12.25
C SER A 58 0.19 1.75 -11.35
N VAL A 59 0.60 1.20 -10.21
CA VAL A 59 -0.26 0.75 -9.12
C VAL A 59 0.32 1.16 -7.78
N GLU A 60 -0.54 1.63 -6.87
CA GLU A 60 -0.20 1.72 -5.45
C GLU A 60 -0.91 0.59 -4.69
N ILE A 61 -0.18 -0.04 -3.78
CA ILE A 61 -0.60 -1.19 -2.99
C ILE A 61 -0.41 -0.81 -1.52
N SER A 62 -1.44 -0.96 -0.71
CA SER A 62 -1.37 -0.69 0.72
C SER A 62 -1.98 -1.86 1.48
N LEU A 63 -1.19 -2.54 2.29
CA LEU A 63 -1.63 -3.62 3.16
C LEU A 63 -1.61 -3.16 4.61
N TYR A 64 -2.67 -3.49 5.33
CA TYR A 64 -2.84 -3.19 6.75
C TYR A 64 -2.92 -4.49 7.55
N HIS A 65 -2.49 -4.47 8.82
CA HIS A 65 -2.69 -5.60 9.72
C HIS A 65 -4.09 -5.60 10.37
N GLU A 66 -4.71 -4.42 10.48
CA GLU A 66 -6.04 -4.23 11.04
C GLU A 66 -6.84 -3.21 10.21
N TYR A 67 -8.15 -3.43 10.08
CA TYR A 67 -9.03 -2.51 9.38
C TYR A 67 -9.13 -1.16 10.10
N GLY A 68 -8.89 -0.07 9.37
CA GLY A 68 -8.94 1.28 9.92
C GLY A 68 -7.64 1.72 10.61
N PHE A 69 -6.62 0.86 10.66
CA PHE A 69 -5.29 1.27 11.10
C PHE A 69 -4.74 2.34 10.16
N ARG A 70 -4.06 3.33 10.73
CA ARG A 70 -3.70 4.56 10.01
C ARG A 70 -2.67 4.32 8.90
N ASP A 71 -1.57 3.65 9.24
CA ASP A 71 -0.43 3.47 8.35
C ASP A 71 -0.33 2.01 7.86
N PRO A 72 -0.13 1.77 6.56
CA PRO A 72 -0.01 0.41 6.06
C PRO A 72 1.28 -0.24 6.58
N ILE A 73 1.23 -1.54 6.87
CA ILE A 73 2.42 -2.35 7.18
C ILE A 73 3.29 -2.57 5.94
N LEU A 74 2.68 -2.49 4.76
CA LEU A 74 3.38 -2.49 3.47
C LEU A 74 2.73 -1.45 2.55
N TYR A 75 3.54 -0.52 2.03
CA TYR A 75 3.17 0.34 0.91
C TYR A 75 4.11 0.10 -0.26
N GLY A 76 3.55 -0.23 -1.43
CA GLY A 76 4.30 -0.40 -2.66
C GLY A 76 3.75 0.50 -3.76
N HIS A 77 4.62 1.21 -4.47
CA HIS A 77 4.28 1.92 -5.69
C HIS A 77 5.13 1.36 -6.83
N LEU A 78 4.47 0.70 -7.77
CA LEU A 78 5.10 0.02 -8.90
C LEU A 78 4.66 0.68 -10.21
N ALA A 79 5.55 0.76 -11.19
CA ALA A 79 5.25 1.29 -12.51
C ALA A 79 5.93 0.51 -13.63
N ASP A 80 5.31 0.46 -14.81
CA ASP A 80 5.97 -0.03 -16.02
C ASP A 80 7.05 0.96 -16.48
N THR A 81 8.17 0.44 -16.95
CA THR A 81 9.13 1.18 -17.77
C THR A 81 8.66 1.24 -19.21
N MET A 82 9.32 2.06 -20.04
CA MET A 82 9.05 2.13 -21.48
C MET A 82 9.20 0.77 -22.19
N ASN A 83 10.04 -0.13 -21.66
CA ASN A 83 10.26 -1.46 -22.21
C ASN A 83 9.37 -2.53 -21.58
N GLY A 84 8.36 -2.13 -20.78
CA GLY A 84 7.44 -3.06 -20.11
C GLY A 84 8.06 -3.85 -18.96
N GLN A 85 9.17 -3.38 -18.39
CA GLN A 85 9.72 -3.92 -17.14
C GLN A 85 9.04 -3.27 -15.94
N ILE A 86 9.05 -3.92 -14.79
CA ILE A 86 8.55 -3.33 -13.55
C ILE A 86 9.65 -2.48 -12.91
N HIS A 87 9.30 -1.25 -12.54
CA HIS A 87 10.11 -0.34 -11.73
C HIS A 87 9.42 -0.16 -10.38
N ILE A 88 10.14 -0.43 -9.31
CA ILE A 88 9.71 -0.11 -7.93
C ILE A 88 10.02 1.36 -7.68
N LEU A 89 8.99 2.20 -7.59
CA LEU A 89 9.14 3.63 -7.30
C LEU A 89 9.29 3.89 -5.81
N LEU A 90 8.56 3.13 -4.98
CA LEU A 90 8.60 3.23 -3.53
C LEU A 90 8.19 1.90 -2.92
N TYR A 91 8.91 1.47 -1.89
CA TYR A 91 8.62 0.26 -1.14
C TYR A 91 8.88 0.54 0.34
N ILE A 92 7.83 0.48 1.16
CA ILE A 92 7.87 0.81 2.58
C ILE A 92 7.35 -0.39 3.36
N LEU A 93 8.07 -0.77 4.41
CA LEU A 93 7.64 -1.71 5.43
C LEU A 93 7.62 -0.98 6.77
N ASN A 94 6.44 -0.91 7.39
CA ASN A 94 6.28 -0.27 8.70
C ASN A 94 6.07 -1.32 9.78
N ASP A 95 6.63 -1.05 10.96
CA ASP A 95 6.31 -1.78 12.18
C ASP A 95 5.22 -1.01 12.95
N PRO A 96 3.98 -1.53 13.01
CA PRO A 96 2.88 -0.84 13.67
C PRO A 96 3.02 -0.78 15.20
N ALA A 97 3.91 -1.60 15.79
CA ALA A 97 4.18 -1.58 17.22
C ALA A 97 5.25 -0.54 17.61
N SER A 98 5.95 0.03 16.62
CA SER A 98 6.93 1.09 16.88
C SER A 98 6.25 2.42 17.21
N PRO A 99 6.89 3.28 18.03
CA PRO A 99 6.38 4.62 18.28
C PRO A 99 6.16 5.38 16.98
N ARG A 100 4.97 5.98 16.86
CA ARG A 100 4.57 6.79 15.73
C ARG A 100 4.65 8.26 16.10
N PHE A 101 5.46 9.02 15.37
CA PHE A 101 5.61 10.46 15.56
C PHE A 101 4.78 11.19 14.49
N ASP A 102 3.84 12.02 14.93
CA ASP A 102 2.91 12.76 14.07
C ASP A 102 3.57 13.96 13.34
N VAL A 103 4.69 13.74 12.65
CA VAL A 103 5.36 14.79 11.87
C VAL A 103 4.64 15.10 10.55
N ASP A 104 3.81 14.17 10.08
CA ASP A 104 3.02 14.25 8.85
C ASP A 104 1.66 14.95 9.03
N VAL A 105 1.22 15.18 10.27
CA VAL A 105 -0.04 15.86 10.61
C VAL A 105 0.10 16.85 11.75
N MET A 106 -0.74 17.86 11.74
CA MET A 106 -0.92 18.79 12.85
C MET A 106 -1.85 18.19 13.92
N PRO A 107 -1.86 18.71 15.16
CA PRO A 107 -2.77 18.26 16.22
C PRO A 107 -4.26 18.36 15.90
N ASP A 108 -4.63 19.20 14.92
CA ASP A 108 -6.00 19.33 14.40
C ASP A 108 -6.34 18.30 13.30
N GLY A 109 -5.39 17.43 12.94
CA GLY A 109 -5.52 16.39 11.92
C GLY A 109 -5.16 16.83 10.50
N GLU A 110 -4.87 18.11 10.29
CA GLU A 110 -4.50 18.62 8.96
C GLU A 110 -3.11 18.13 8.54
N PRO A 111 -2.91 17.73 7.27
CA PRO A 111 -1.61 17.23 6.82
C PRO A 111 -0.57 18.34 6.77
N THR A 112 0.64 18.07 7.23
CA THR A 112 1.79 19.01 7.11
C THR A 112 2.29 19.14 5.68
N ARG A 113 1.86 18.25 4.79
CA ARG A 113 2.35 18.09 3.40
C ARG A 113 3.85 17.86 3.38
N PHE A 114 4.34 16.94 4.20
CA PHE A 114 5.77 16.64 4.34
C PHE A 114 6.60 17.88 4.68
N GLY A 115 6.10 18.72 5.59
CA GLY A 115 6.79 19.94 6.00
C GLY A 115 6.71 21.11 5.00
N THR A 116 6.14 20.92 3.81
CA THR A 116 6.07 21.98 2.79
C THR A 116 5.02 23.05 3.08
N SER A 117 3.96 22.69 3.82
CA SER A 117 2.91 23.64 4.20
C SER A 117 3.08 24.13 5.63
N ARG A 118 3.22 23.21 6.58
CA ARG A 118 3.40 23.46 8.02
C ARG A 118 4.31 22.39 8.60
N ARG A 119 4.72 22.55 9.85
CA ARG A 119 5.55 21.58 10.57
C ARG A 119 5.00 21.33 11.96
N ASN A 120 4.98 20.07 12.38
CA ASN A 120 4.63 19.69 13.75
C ASN A 120 5.90 19.63 14.61
N LEU A 121 6.37 20.79 15.06
CA LEU A 121 7.64 20.93 15.79
C LEU A 121 7.67 20.22 17.15
N GLU A 122 6.51 19.84 17.70
CA GLU A 122 6.46 19.06 18.93
C GLU A 122 6.77 17.58 18.66
N ALA A 123 6.24 17.04 17.56
CA ALA A 123 6.51 15.67 17.12
C ALA A 123 7.93 15.46 16.55
N GLU A 124 8.65 16.53 16.21
CA GLU A 124 10.02 16.48 15.67
C GLU A 124 11.14 16.45 16.74
N ARG A 125 10.77 16.42 18.03
CA ARG A 125 11.73 16.51 19.15
C ARG A 125 12.18 15.18 19.70
#